data_AF-M4C1Z6-F1
#
_entry.id   AF-M4C1Z6-F1
#
_cell.length_a   1.000
_cell.length_b   1.000
_cell.length_c   1.000
_cell.angle_alpha   90.00
_cell.angle_beta   90.00
_cell.angle_gamma   90.00
#
_symmetry.space_group_name_H-M   'P 1'
#
loop_
_entity.id
_entity.type
_entity.pdbx_description
1 polymer ?
#
loop_
_entity_poly.entity_id
_entity_poly.type
_entity_poly.pdbx_seq_one_letter_code
_entity_poly.pdbx_strand_id
1 'polypeptide(L)'
;MTHFGNSCYAWDVVDEAINADGSYRQSFWYKKTGKDYISVAFETANAVKLKLGLKTRLYYNDDGINVVNNKSDAVLEMVTTLRSKRIWVEGVGFQSHYSNDDSVVGADIFNNFRRFTTQHMDVAITELDVMTSTADPTVREQQQQVRIYTNVISACKKTIRCVGVTTWDFVDTYSWHTSSAALLFYQPSGPNTPLERKATYDAITAGWML
;
A
#
# COMPACT_ATOMS: atom_id res chain seq x y z
N MET A 1 -15.54 -5.24 -12.14
CA MET A 1 -14.73 -6.11 -13.03
C MET A 1 -15.30 -6.26 -14.45
N THR A 2 -16.53 -6.76 -14.69
CA THR A 2 -17.07 -6.98 -16.05
C THR A 2 -16.99 -5.75 -16.96
N HIS A 3 -17.34 -4.57 -16.44
CA HIS A 3 -17.29 -3.31 -17.19
C HIS A 3 -15.86 -2.90 -17.58
N PHE A 4 -14.91 -2.97 -16.65
CA PHE A 4 -13.55 -2.46 -16.85
C PHE A 4 -12.61 -3.47 -17.53
N GLY A 5 -12.91 -4.77 -17.47
CA GLY A 5 -12.13 -5.81 -18.14
C GLY A 5 -10.62 -5.73 -17.87
N ASN A 6 -9.82 -5.73 -18.94
CA ASN A 6 -8.35 -5.67 -18.88
C ASN A 6 -7.79 -4.25 -18.77
N SER A 7 -8.62 -3.20 -18.68
CA SER A 7 -8.13 -1.83 -18.45
C SER A 7 -7.55 -1.67 -17.04
N CYS A 8 -7.96 -2.51 -16.09
CA CYS A 8 -7.39 -2.55 -14.74
C CYS A 8 -6.26 -3.59 -14.68
N TYR A 9 -5.03 -3.13 -14.42
CA TYR A 9 -3.90 -4.04 -14.14
C TYR A 9 -4.17 -4.90 -12.90
N ALA A 10 -4.73 -4.30 -11.86
CA ALA A 10 -5.09 -4.96 -10.61
C ALA A 10 -6.41 -4.42 -10.04
N TRP A 11 -6.99 -5.18 -9.11
CA TRP A 11 -8.10 -4.79 -8.25
C TRP A 11 -7.72 -5.04 -6.80
N ASP A 12 -7.88 -4.04 -5.95
CA ASP A 12 -8.01 -4.23 -4.51
C ASP A 12 -9.43 -4.74 -4.25
N VAL A 13 -9.55 -6.06 -4.11
CA VAL A 13 -10.85 -6.75 -4.02
C VAL A 13 -11.49 -6.54 -2.66
N VAL A 14 -10.66 -6.53 -1.62
CA VAL A 14 -11.02 -6.21 -0.23
C VAL A 14 -9.94 -5.30 0.33
N ASP A 15 -10.37 -4.28 1.03
CA ASP A 15 -9.54 -3.23 1.59
C ASP A 15 -9.81 -3.10 3.10
N GLU A 16 -8.74 -3.00 3.89
CA GLU A 16 -8.76 -2.75 5.35
C GLU A 16 -9.68 -3.65 6.19
N ALA A 17 -9.64 -4.96 5.96
CA ALA A 17 -10.49 -5.91 6.69
C ALA A 17 -9.97 -6.23 8.11
N ILE A 18 -8.75 -5.83 8.47
CA ILE A 18 -8.06 -6.23 9.71
C ILE A 18 -7.71 -4.99 10.56
N ASN A 19 -7.94 -5.06 11.87
CA ASN A 19 -7.56 -4.03 12.83
C ASN A 19 -6.09 -4.17 13.24
N ALA A 20 -5.54 -3.14 13.90
CA ALA A 20 -4.16 -3.15 14.39
C ALA A 20 -3.81 -4.33 15.32
N ASP A 21 -4.78 -4.84 16.08
CA ASP A 21 -4.61 -5.99 16.98
C ASP A 21 -4.69 -7.36 16.26
N GLY A 22 -4.94 -7.38 14.95
CA GLY A 22 -5.12 -8.59 14.14
C GLY A 22 -6.56 -9.12 14.10
N SER A 23 -7.50 -8.50 14.82
CA SER A 23 -8.92 -8.88 14.75
C SER A 23 -9.57 -8.37 13.46
N TYR A 24 -10.66 -9.01 13.01
CA TYR A 24 -11.41 -8.53 11.86
C TYR A 24 -12.17 -7.24 12.19
N ARG A 25 -12.08 -6.25 11.29
CA ARG A 25 -12.79 -4.98 11.37
C ARG A 25 -14.30 -5.24 11.40
N GLN A 26 -15.01 -4.61 12.34
CA GLN A 26 -16.47 -4.72 12.51
C GLN A 26 -17.25 -3.87 11.49
N SER A 27 -16.93 -4.07 10.20
CA SER A 27 -17.57 -3.41 9.06
C SER A 27 -19.04 -3.84 8.91
N PHE A 28 -19.79 -3.13 8.08
CA PHE A 28 -21.15 -3.54 7.70
C PHE A 28 -21.17 -4.99 7.19
N TRP A 29 -20.22 -5.35 6.32
CA TRP A 29 -20.10 -6.70 5.76
C TRP A 29 -19.83 -7.74 6.84
N TYR A 30 -18.86 -7.48 7.72
CA TYR A 30 -18.53 -8.41 8.81
C TYR A 30 -19.74 -8.64 9.74
N LYS A 31 -20.46 -7.56 10.10
CA LYS A 31 -21.65 -7.68 10.96
C LYS A 31 -22.80 -8.46 10.32
N LYS A 32 -22.85 -8.52 8.99
CA LYS A 32 -23.93 -9.23 8.26
C LYS A 32 -23.59 -10.67 7.93
N THR A 33 -22.33 -10.98 7.63
CA THR A 33 -21.94 -12.30 7.11
C THR A 33 -20.78 -12.94 7.87
N GLY A 34 -20.27 -12.31 8.94
CA GLY A 34 -18.98 -12.69 9.53
C GLY A 34 -17.85 -12.51 8.52
N LYS A 35 -16.78 -13.32 8.63
CA LYS A 35 -15.61 -13.26 7.74
C LYS A 35 -15.90 -13.69 6.29
N ASP A 36 -17.04 -14.31 6.04
CA ASP A 36 -17.33 -14.98 4.76
C ASP A 36 -17.42 -14.00 3.58
N TYR A 37 -17.70 -12.71 3.82
CA TYR A 37 -17.72 -11.71 2.74
C TYR A 37 -16.37 -11.61 2.02
N ILE A 38 -15.25 -11.85 2.73
CA ILE A 38 -13.91 -11.77 2.16
C ILE A 38 -13.72 -12.92 1.16
N SER A 39 -14.05 -14.15 1.56
CA SER A 39 -14.03 -15.30 0.64
C SER A 39 -14.97 -15.12 -0.53
N VAL A 40 -16.20 -14.66 -0.30
CA VAL A 40 -17.21 -14.46 -1.35
C VAL A 40 -16.76 -13.38 -2.34
N ALA A 41 -16.13 -12.30 -1.88
CA ALA A 41 -15.61 -11.25 -2.74
C ALA A 41 -14.51 -11.78 -3.67
N PHE A 42 -13.52 -12.49 -3.12
CA PHE A 42 -12.46 -13.09 -3.94
C PHE A 42 -12.94 -14.22 -4.84
N GLU A 43 -13.85 -15.09 -4.38
CA GLU A 43 -14.48 -16.13 -5.20
C GLU A 43 -15.21 -15.53 -6.40
N THR A 44 -15.98 -14.46 -6.15
CA THR A 44 -16.70 -13.74 -7.21
C THR A 44 -15.71 -13.11 -8.20
N ALA A 45 -14.66 -12.45 -7.70
CA ALA A 45 -13.63 -11.85 -8.53
C ALA A 45 -12.87 -12.90 -9.36
N ASN A 46 -12.51 -14.04 -8.76
CA ASN A 46 -11.89 -15.20 -9.39
C ASN A 46 -12.78 -15.74 -10.53
N ALA A 47 -14.07 -15.94 -10.25
CA ALA A 47 -15.03 -16.46 -11.22
C ALA A 47 -15.20 -15.52 -12.43
N VAL A 48 -15.29 -14.21 -12.19
CA VAL A 48 -15.38 -13.21 -13.28
C VAL A 48 -14.09 -13.15 -14.08
N LYS A 49 -12.92 -13.13 -13.41
CA LYS A 49 -11.61 -13.16 -14.05
C LYS A 49 -11.48 -14.39 -14.96
N LEU A 50 -11.82 -15.57 -14.46
CA LEU A 50 -11.76 -16.82 -15.23
C LEU A 50 -12.74 -16.81 -16.41
N LYS A 51 -14.02 -16.49 -16.15
CA LYS A 51 -15.07 -16.49 -17.17
C LYS A 51 -14.76 -15.58 -18.35
N LEU A 52 -14.12 -14.44 -18.10
CA LEU A 52 -13.81 -13.44 -19.11
C LEU A 52 -12.34 -13.49 -19.59
N GLY A 53 -11.53 -14.42 -19.09
CA GLY A 53 -10.11 -14.52 -19.44
C GLY A 53 -9.31 -13.25 -19.10
N LEU A 54 -9.64 -12.57 -18.00
CA LEU A 54 -8.98 -11.32 -17.61
C LEU A 54 -7.55 -11.57 -17.13
N LYS A 55 -6.64 -10.65 -17.46
CA LYS A 55 -5.26 -10.63 -16.98
C LYS A 55 -5.09 -9.84 -15.69
N THR A 56 -6.13 -9.12 -15.27
CA THR A 56 -6.12 -8.31 -14.04
C THR A 56 -5.72 -9.15 -12.82
N ARG A 57 -4.95 -8.58 -11.91
CA ARG A 57 -4.51 -9.23 -10.68
C ARG A 57 -5.45 -8.91 -9.51
N LEU A 58 -5.63 -9.85 -8.59
CA LEU A 58 -6.53 -9.69 -7.45
C LEU A 58 -5.75 -9.51 -6.15
N TYR A 59 -5.90 -8.35 -5.54
CA TYR A 59 -5.15 -7.89 -4.36
C TYR A 59 -6.05 -7.77 -3.13
N TYR A 60 -5.45 -8.00 -1.96
CA TYR A 60 -5.92 -7.47 -0.68
C TYR A 60 -5.06 -6.25 -0.34
N ASN A 61 -5.64 -5.13 0.09
CA ASN A 61 -4.93 -3.88 0.40
C ASN A 61 -5.18 -3.47 1.86
N ASP A 62 -4.15 -2.94 2.54
CA ASP A 62 -4.28 -2.52 3.94
C ASP A 62 -3.17 -1.55 4.41
N ASP A 63 -3.52 -0.74 5.42
CA ASP A 63 -2.59 0.10 6.18
C ASP A 63 -1.83 -0.69 7.24
N GLY A 64 -0.78 -0.08 7.80
CA GLY A 64 -0.20 -0.55 9.06
C GLY A 64 0.47 -1.94 9.00
N ILE A 65 0.66 -2.50 7.80
CA ILE A 65 1.21 -3.84 7.60
C ILE A 65 2.62 -3.84 7.01
N ASN A 66 3.30 -2.69 6.90
CA ASN A 66 4.61 -2.58 6.23
C ASN A 66 5.70 -3.45 6.89
N VAL A 67 5.64 -3.63 8.21
CA VAL A 67 6.57 -4.44 9.00
C VAL A 67 5.83 -5.56 9.74
N VAL A 68 6.57 -6.52 10.29
CA VAL A 68 5.98 -7.65 11.04
C VAL A 68 5.32 -7.13 12.32
N ASN A 69 4.02 -7.42 12.45
CA ASN A 69 3.17 -7.14 13.60
C ASN A 69 1.90 -8.01 13.54
N ASN A 70 1.05 -7.92 14.58
CA ASN A 70 -0.19 -8.69 14.69
C ASN A 70 -1.11 -8.53 13.46
N LYS A 71 -1.24 -7.31 12.92
CA LYS A 71 -2.07 -7.03 11.75
C LYS A 71 -1.51 -7.72 10.49
N SER A 72 -0.20 -7.61 10.24
CA SER A 72 0.47 -8.28 9.12
C SER A 72 0.44 -9.81 9.23
N ASP A 73 0.45 -10.35 10.45
CA ASP A 73 0.33 -11.78 10.73
C ASP A 73 -1.08 -12.27 10.37
N ALA A 74 -2.10 -11.57 10.84
CA ALA A 74 -3.50 -11.87 10.52
C ALA A 74 -3.80 -11.74 9.03
N VAL A 75 -3.24 -10.72 8.34
CA VAL A 75 -3.36 -10.58 6.89
C VAL A 75 -2.72 -11.77 6.16
N LEU A 76 -1.49 -12.16 6.55
CA LEU A 76 -0.82 -13.32 5.95
C LEU A 76 -1.62 -14.61 6.17
N GLU A 77 -2.12 -14.85 7.38
CA GLU A 77 -2.96 -16.01 7.70
C GLU A 77 -4.24 -16.02 6.86
N MET A 78 -4.91 -14.86 6.73
CA MET A 78 -6.13 -14.72 5.96
C MET A 78 -5.91 -15.04 4.48
N VAL A 79 -4.93 -14.41 3.82
CA VAL A 79 -4.71 -14.60 2.38
C VAL A 79 -4.20 -16.01 2.06
N THR A 80 -3.39 -16.61 2.93
CA THR A 80 -2.94 -18.01 2.77
C THR A 80 -4.08 -19.00 3.00
N THR A 81 -4.99 -18.72 3.94
CA THR A 81 -6.21 -19.53 4.16
C THR A 81 -7.17 -19.47 2.96
N LEU A 82 -7.31 -18.32 2.31
CA LEU A 82 -8.09 -18.22 1.07
C LEU A 82 -7.47 -19.09 -0.04
N ARG A 83 -6.15 -18.98 -0.23
CA ARG A 83 -5.44 -19.76 -1.25
C ARG A 83 -5.45 -21.26 -1.00
N SER A 84 -5.41 -21.71 0.26
CA SER A 84 -5.53 -23.14 0.61
C SER A 84 -6.90 -23.72 0.21
N LYS A 85 -7.93 -22.87 0.15
CA LYS A 85 -9.28 -23.18 -0.34
C LYS A 85 -9.45 -22.98 -1.85
N ARG A 86 -8.36 -22.76 -2.60
CA ARG A 86 -8.34 -22.46 -4.05
C ARG A 86 -9.03 -21.14 -4.43
N ILE A 87 -9.09 -20.20 -3.49
CA ILE A 87 -9.53 -18.83 -3.71
C ILE A 87 -8.27 -17.98 -3.91
N TRP A 88 -8.00 -17.57 -5.14
CA TRP A 88 -6.74 -16.92 -5.52
C TRP A 88 -6.72 -15.45 -5.10
N VAL A 89 -5.86 -15.17 -4.14
CA VAL A 89 -5.30 -13.83 -3.87
C VAL A 89 -3.92 -13.79 -4.52
N GLU A 90 -3.74 -12.92 -5.51
CA GLU A 90 -2.51 -12.87 -6.31
C GLU A 90 -1.46 -11.91 -5.75
N GLY A 91 -1.89 -10.91 -4.99
CA GLY A 91 -0.97 -10.00 -4.34
C GLY A 91 -1.54 -9.34 -3.08
N VAL A 92 -0.66 -8.64 -2.37
CA VAL A 92 -1.01 -7.81 -1.21
C VAL A 92 -0.48 -6.39 -1.43
N GLY A 93 -1.37 -5.42 -1.32
CA GLY A 93 -1.08 -3.99 -1.33
C GLY A 93 -0.75 -3.52 0.07
N PHE A 94 0.37 -2.82 0.19
CA PHE A 94 0.84 -2.19 1.42
C PHE A 94 0.69 -0.68 1.23
N GLN A 95 -0.34 -0.10 1.84
CA GLN A 95 -0.67 1.32 1.62
C GLN A 95 0.54 2.22 1.87
N SER A 96 1.33 1.92 2.91
CA SER A 96 2.58 2.63 3.19
C SER A 96 2.41 4.10 3.57
N HIS A 97 1.36 4.41 4.32
CA HIS A 97 1.21 5.68 5.04
C HIS A 97 2.17 5.73 6.24
N TYR A 98 2.95 6.81 6.34
CA TYR A 98 3.89 7.04 7.44
C TYR A 98 3.71 8.41 8.10
N SER A 99 4.11 8.50 9.35
CA SER A 99 4.19 9.75 10.13
C SER A 99 5.60 10.33 10.16
N ASN A 100 5.73 11.57 10.63
CA ASN A 100 6.99 12.32 10.64
C ASN A 100 8.03 11.77 11.63
N ASP A 101 7.61 10.96 12.60
CA ASP A 101 8.43 10.38 13.66
C ASP A 101 8.61 8.85 13.51
N ASP A 102 8.08 8.25 12.45
CA ASP A 102 8.23 6.82 12.20
C ASP A 102 9.70 6.43 11.99
N SER A 103 10.13 5.43 12.75
CA SER A 103 11.44 4.81 12.59
C SER A 103 11.39 3.72 11.52
N VAL A 104 11.58 4.10 10.26
CA VAL A 104 11.48 3.19 9.12
C VAL A 104 12.83 2.56 8.78
N VAL A 105 12.95 1.26 9.05
CA VAL A 105 14.12 0.44 8.68
C VAL A 105 13.77 -0.40 7.45
N GLY A 106 14.46 -0.14 6.32
CA GLY A 106 14.16 -0.82 5.05
C GLY A 106 14.29 -2.36 5.10
N ALA A 107 15.19 -2.88 5.96
CA ALA A 107 15.34 -4.32 6.16
C ALA A 107 14.08 -4.97 6.76
N ASP A 108 13.36 -4.28 7.63
CA ASP A 108 12.15 -4.80 8.26
C ASP A 108 11.00 -4.86 7.26
N ILE A 109 10.88 -3.85 6.39
CA ILE A 109 9.93 -3.86 5.26
C ILE A 109 10.25 -5.01 4.32
N PHE A 110 11.51 -5.14 3.90
CA PHE A 110 11.96 -6.24 3.03
C PHE A 110 11.64 -7.62 3.63
N ASN A 111 11.96 -7.82 4.91
CA ASN A 111 11.71 -9.08 5.60
C ASN A 111 10.21 -9.40 5.65
N ASN A 112 9.38 -8.38 5.90
CA ASN A 112 7.95 -8.56 5.93
C ASN A 112 7.37 -8.86 4.55
N PHE A 113 7.74 -8.10 3.51
CA PHE A 113 7.32 -8.36 2.14
C PHE A 113 7.69 -9.78 1.69
N ARG A 114 8.89 -10.26 2.07
CA ARG A 114 9.36 -11.62 1.76
C ARG A 114 8.44 -12.72 2.34
N ARG A 115 7.75 -12.48 3.46
CA ARG A 115 6.77 -13.45 4.01
C ARG A 115 5.62 -13.72 3.03
N PHE A 116 5.23 -12.71 2.25
CA PHE A 116 4.19 -12.84 1.22
C PHE A 116 4.75 -13.37 -0.10
N THR A 117 5.91 -12.88 -0.54
CA THR A 117 6.46 -13.26 -1.85
C THR A 117 6.99 -14.69 -1.89
N THR A 118 7.42 -15.25 -0.76
CA THR A 118 7.76 -16.68 -0.62
C THR A 118 6.55 -17.61 -0.75
N GLN A 119 5.33 -17.10 -0.55
CA GLN A 119 4.08 -17.78 -0.86
C GLN A 119 3.64 -17.58 -2.32
N HIS A 120 4.50 -17.00 -3.16
CA HIS A 120 4.23 -16.64 -4.56
C HIS A 120 3.15 -15.56 -4.76
N MET A 121 2.86 -14.73 -3.75
CA MET A 121 2.07 -13.51 -3.95
C MET A 121 2.95 -12.39 -4.48
N ASP A 122 2.41 -11.49 -5.30
CA ASP A 122 3.03 -10.21 -5.57
C ASP A 122 2.83 -9.28 -4.36
N VAL A 123 3.73 -8.32 -4.17
CA VAL A 123 3.52 -7.21 -3.23
C VAL A 123 3.61 -5.90 -3.99
N ALA A 124 2.87 -4.90 -3.55
CA ALA A 124 2.94 -3.55 -4.11
C ALA A 124 2.84 -2.53 -2.99
N ILE A 125 3.58 -1.43 -3.11
CA ILE A 125 3.31 -0.24 -2.31
C ILE A 125 2.25 0.56 -3.05
N THR A 126 1.11 0.82 -2.41
CA THR A 126 -0.11 1.26 -3.09
C THR A 126 -0.45 2.73 -2.85
N GLU A 127 -0.06 3.32 -1.72
CA GLU A 127 -0.56 4.63 -1.26
C GLU A 127 0.52 5.43 -0.51
N LEU A 128 1.77 5.38 -0.98
CA LEU A 128 2.91 5.95 -0.25
C LEU A 128 2.77 7.46 -0.05
N ASP A 129 2.75 7.87 1.21
CA ASP A 129 2.95 9.23 1.67
C ASP A 129 3.65 9.24 3.04
N VAL A 130 4.24 10.38 3.42
CA VAL A 130 4.93 10.52 4.70
C VAL A 130 4.54 11.87 5.28
N MET A 131 3.63 11.90 6.25
CA MET A 131 3.21 13.15 6.88
C MET A 131 4.39 13.89 7.53
N THR A 132 4.30 15.21 7.52
CA THR A 132 4.97 16.15 8.44
C THR A 132 3.99 16.66 9.49
N SER A 133 4.51 17.25 10.59
CA SER A 133 3.66 17.78 11.66
C SER A 133 2.80 18.98 11.24
N THR A 134 3.24 19.73 10.22
CA THR A 134 2.53 20.87 9.63
C THR A 134 2.73 20.91 8.11
N ALA A 135 1.99 21.78 7.42
CA ALA A 135 2.22 22.07 6.00
C ALA A 135 3.54 22.83 5.72
N ASP A 136 4.20 23.35 6.75
CA ASP A 136 5.49 24.07 6.69
C ASP A 136 6.55 23.29 7.49
N PRO A 137 7.06 22.17 6.95
CA PRO A 137 7.90 21.24 7.72
C PRO A 137 9.28 21.80 8.02
N THR A 138 9.80 21.45 9.19
CA THR A 138 11.18 21.78 9.56
C THR A 138 12.19 21.08 8.63
N VAL A 139 13.40 21.61 8.51
CA VAL A 139 14.49 20.96 7.75
C VAL A 139 14.73 19.52 8.24
N ARG A 140 14.58 19.27 9.54
CA ARG A 140 14.73 17.93 10.14
C ARG A 140 13.67 16.96 9.63
N GLU A 141 12.40 17.39 9.56
CA GLU A 141 11.31 16.56 9.04
C GLU A 141 11.44 16.32 7.54
N GLN A 142 11.86 17.32 6.76
CA GLN A 142 12.14 17.14 5.33
C GLN A 142 13.23 16.07 5.12
N GLN A 143 14.31 16.12 5.91
CA GLN A 143 15.34 15.08 5.88
C GLN A 143 14.82 13.71 6.33
N GLN A 144 13.88 13.66 7.27
CA GLN A 144 13.24 12.41 7.70
C GLN A 144 12.36 11.82 6.59
N GLN A 145 11.57 12.64 5.90
CA GLN A 145 10.81 12.20 4.73
C GLN A 145 11.72 11.59 3.66
N VAL A 146 12.84 12.25 3.33
CA VAL A 146 13.83 11.73 2.38
C VAL A 146 14.35 10.36 2.82
N ARG A 147 14.67 10.17 4.11
CA ARG A 147 15.12 8.88 4.64
C ARG A 147 14.04 7.80 4.54
N ILE A 148 12.80 8.11 4.93
CA ILE A 148 11.68 7.17 4.88
C ILE A 148 11.43 6.73 3.43
N TYR A 149 11.25 7.67 2.50
CA TYR A 149 11.07 7.35 1.07
C TYR A 149 12.21 6.50 0.52
N THR A 150 13.47 6.88 0.78
CA THR A 150 14.64 6.11 0.32
C THR A 150 14.58 4.65 0.80
N ASN A 151 14.27 4.44 2.09
CA ASN A 151 14.21 3.11 2.70
C ASN A 151 13.06 2.26 2.14
N VAL A 152 11.88 2.86 1.99
CA VAL A 152 10.67 2.21 1.46
C VAL A 152 10.88 1.79 -0.01
N ILE A 153 11.38 2.70 -0.85
CA ILE A 153 11.65 2.43 -2.26
C ILE A 153 12.73 1.34 -2.40
N SER A 154 13.83 1.43 -1.65
CA SER A 154 14.90 0.42 -1.70
C SER A 154 14.40 -0.96 -1.24
N ALA A 155 13.54 -1.03 -0.22
CA ALA A 155 12.96 -2.29 0.23
C ALA A 155 12.11 -2.97 -0.86
N CYS A 156 11.27 -2.20 -1.57
CA CYS A 156 10.53 -2.73 -2.71
C CYS A 156 11.48 -3.15 -3.85
N LYS A 157 12.45 -2.30 -4.21
CA LYS A 157 13.44 -2.59 -5.26
C LYS A 157 14.22 -3.89 -5.04
N LYS A 158 14.53 -4.22 -3.78
CA LYS A 158 15.23 -5.44 -3.34
C LYS A 158 14.34 -6.67 -3.27
N THR A 159 13.05 -6.48 -3.02
CA THR A 159 12.07 -7.56 -2.91
C THR A 159 11.71 -8.10 -4.29
N ILE A 160 12.09 -9.35 -4.57
CA ILE A 160 11.56 -10.09 -5.73
C ILE A 160 10.04 -10.21 -5.60
N ARG A 161 9.31 -9.88 -6.68
CA ARG A 161 7.84 -9.76 -6.73
C ARG A 161 7.24 -8.53 -6.02
N CYS A 162 8.05 -7.54 -5.62
CA CYS A 162 7.51 -6.20 -5.45
C CYS A 162 7.33 -5.58 -6.85
N VAL A 163 6.07 -5.34 -7.25
CA VAL A 163 5.74 -5.02 -8.65
C VAL A 163 5.55 -3.54 -8.93
N GLY A 164 5.55 -2.69 -7.90
CA GLY A 164 5.38 -1.26 -8.09
C GLY A 164 5.28 -0.48 -6.79
N VAL A 165 5.41 0.83 -6.95
CA VAL A 165 5.18 1.83 -5.92
C VAL A 165 4.27 2.90 -6.51
N THR A 166 3.17 3.18 -5.81
CA THR A 166 2.25 4.26 -6.09
C THR A 166 2.27 5.22 -4.92
N THR A 167 2.42 6.52 -5.18
CA THR A 167 2.23 7.58 -4.16
C THR A 167 0.77 7.98 -4.11
N TRP A 168 0.28 8.36 -2.92
CA TRP A 168 -1.12 8.76 -2.75
C TRP A 168 -1.35 10.22 -3.15
N ASP A 169 -1.45 10.44 -4.46
CA ASP A 169 -1.27 11.73 -5.15
C ASP A 169 0.22 12.12 -5.22
N PHE A 170 0.53 13.32 -5.71
CA PHE A 170 1.90 13.79 -5.94
C PHE A 170 2.18 15.21 -5.43
N VAL A 171 1.17 16.03 -5.14
CA VAL A 171 1.34 17.42 -4.69
C VAL A 171 0.61 17.72 -3.39
N ASP A 172 1.32 18.30 -2.42
CA ASP A 172 0.84 18.59 -1.06
C ASP A 172 -0.52 19.32 -1.04
N THR A 173 -0.72 20.25 -1.97
CA THR A 173 -1.92 21.10 -2.08
C THR A 173 -3.22 20.32 -2.27
N TYR A 174 -3.17 19.13 -2.87
CA TYR A 174 -4.36 18.28 -3.10
C TYR A 174 -4.33 16.99 -2.28
N SER A 175 -3.36 16.85 -1.37
CA SER A 175 -3.27 15.70 -0.48
C SER A 175 -4.51 15.60 0.42
N TRP A 176 -4.92 14.37 0.71
CA TRP A 176 -5.89 14.09 1.77
C TRP A 176 -5.41 14.52 3.17
N HIS A 177 -4.10 14.73 3.35
CA HIS A 177 -3.49 15.29 4.56
C HIS A 177 -3.36 16.82 4.47
N THR A 178 -4.49 17.53 4.59
CA THR A 178 -4.56 18.99 4.38
C THR A 178 -3.72 19.85 5.32
N SER A 179 -3.33 19.31 6.48
CA SER A 179 -2.49 19.99 7.49
C SER A 179 -1.02 19.58 7.43
N SER A 180 -0.61 18.86 6.38
CA SER A 180 0.71 18.23 6.26
C SER A 180 1.31 18.47 4.87
N ALA A 181 2.63 18.35 4.77
CA ALA A 181 3.37 18.39 3.52
C ALA A 181 3.84 16.97 3.15
N ALA A 182 2.92 16.06 2.85
CA ALA A 182 3.19 14.61 2.82
C ALA A 182 3.78 14.04 1.50
N LEU A 183 3.75 14.81 0.42
CA LEU A 183 3.97 14.36 -0.96
C LEU A 183 5.25 14.93 -1.58
N LEU A 184 5.42 14.75 -2.90
CA LEU A 184 6.68 14.97 -3.60
C LEU A 184 6.86 16.41 -4.11
N PHE A 185 5.75 17.10 -4.35
CA PHE A 185 5.69 18.46 -4.86
C PHE A 185 4.84 19.34 -3.94
N TYR A 186 5.04 20.65 -4.02
CA TYR A 186 4.22 21.66 -3.37
C TYR A 186 3.95 22.84 -4.29
N GLN A 187 3.02 23.71 -3.90
CA GLN A 187 2.65 24.93 -4.64
C GLN A 187 2.69 26.12 -3.68
N PRO A 188 3.81 26.85 -3.56
CA PRO A 188 3.93 27.94 -2.59
C PRO A 188 2.99 29.12 -2.89
N SER A 189 2.54 29.26 -4.14
CA SER A 189 1.56 30.28 -4.55
C SER A 189 0.11 29.77 -4.49
N GLY A 190 -0.14 28.59 -3.93
CA GLY A 190 -1.47 27.99 -3.78
C GLY A 190 -1.94 27.15 -4.98
N PRO A 191 -3.19 26.67 -4.95
CA PRO A 191 -3.74 25.76 -5.95
C PRO A 191 -3.64 26.31 -7.39
N ASN A 192 -3.44 25.41 -8.35
CA ASN A 192 -3.31 25.71 -9.80
C ASN A 192 -2.12 26.60 -10.18
N THR A 193 -1.06 26.61 -9.36
CA THR A 193 0.21 27.31 -9.68
C THR A 193 1.31 26.30 -10.06
N PRO A 194 2.47 26.73 -10.60
CA PRO A 194 3.55 25.80 -10.94
C PRO A 194 3.97 24.92 -9.75
N LEU A 195 4.27 23.66 -10.04
CA LEU A 195 4.75 22.71 -9.04
C LEU A 195 6.21 23.00 -8.72
N GLU A 196 6.53 23.04 -7.44
CA GLU A 196 7.90 23.02 -6.94
C GLU A 196 8.22 21.65 -6.37
N ARG A 197 9.36 21.09 -6.81
CA ARG A 197 9.83 19.77 -6.40
C ARG A 197 10.47 19.83 -5.01
N LYS A 198 10.10 18.92 -4.12
CA LYS A 198 10.74 18.76 -2.79
C LYS A 198 11.93 17.81 -2.86
N ALA A 199 12.82 17.88 -1.87
CA ALA A 199 13.94 16.94 -1.73
C ALA A 199 13.47 15.46 -1.67
N THR A 200 12.27 15.21 -1.14
CA THR A 200 11.63 13.90 -1.08
C THR A 200 11.43 13.26 -2.47
N TYR A 201 11.30 14.05 -3.54
CA TYR A 201 11.26 13.52 -4.91
C TYR A 201 12.56 12.78 -5.27
N ASP A 202 13.72 13.37 -4.94
CA ASP A 202 15.02 12.78 -5.29
C ASP A 202 15.31 11.50 -4.47
N ALA A 203 14.63 11.34 -3.33
CA ALA A 203 14.68 10.11 -2.51
C ALA A 203 14.18 8.87 -3.26
N ILE A 204 13.28 9.03 -4.25
CA ILE A 204 12.81 7.92 -5.08
C ILE A 204 13.96 7.36 -5.91
N THR A 205 14.71 8.23 -6.58
CA THR A 205 15.86 7.81 -7.38
C THR A 205 16.97 7.23 -6.51
N ALA A 206 17.23 7.86 -5.35
CA ALA A 206 18.21 7.37 -4.38
C ALA A 206 17.86 5.96 -3.88
N GLY A 207 16.60 5.72 -3.49
CA GLY A 207 16.13 4.41 -3.05
C GLY A 207 16.18 3.36 -4.15
N TRP A 208 15.91 3.73 -5.40
CA TRP A 208 15.93 2.81 -6.54
C TRP A 208 17.35 2.35 -6.91
N MET A 209 18.36 3.17 -6.63
CA MET A 209 19.77 2.85 -6.87
C MET A 209 20.37 1.91 -5.81
N LEU A 210 19.69 1.69 -4.68
CA LEU A 210 20.15 0.90 -3.54
C LEU A 210 19.58 -0.51 -3.51
#